data_AF-A0A3Q2VFS9-F1
#
_entry.id   AF-A0A3Q2VFS9-F1
#
_cell.length_a   1.000
_cell.length_b   1.000
_cell.length_c   1.000
_cell.angle_alpha   90.00
_cell.angle_beta   90.00
_cell.angle_gamma   90.00
#
_symmetry.space_group_name_H-M   'P 1'
#
loop_
_entity.id
_entity.type
_entity.pdbx_description
1 polymer ?
#
loop_
_entity_poly.entity_id
_entity_poly.type
_entity_poly.pdbx_seq_one_letter_code
_entity_poly.pdbx_strand_id
1 'polypeptide(L)'
;MTTIIKITLTLRVMSTAELHRILLYADGSLIFSSGIQAYGKQDSTESDDVRLVGGANHCGGTLQVKYLGEWKPLQFIDCTLKEAAVFCKHLDCGSAVSIEQSPQSSVWGVNSTCVQSGSALRNCVTTEGFSSAVELTCSDSVRLLNGSSLCSGRLEVKSDQSWSSVCEADFGQQDAEVVCRELGCGPPSVLQGALYEEVEAPVWSKEFQCGGHESALLDCRSSGSARNSCSPGKAVGLTCSEPVRLVGQASRCAGMLEVKVGKWRTIDYFDWDLKEAHVVCEHLGCGSAFSIQWKNEPSEISVLKIEPDCVHSGSALRECAKSSSSFLTLNVTCKDLLVQPIISVSFMNGVSMAQQQGLQVSRGSNFTISCSIQPQYPGGSFQLTFTSSNTAYNYTQPALNHSAHFLFPAAEHTHQGNYSCIYHVYVFYHDLSSESPLLSVTVSDPKQSDVVKVVVITLVALLVIVLMILGLHLYRQLSRQ
;
A
#
# COMPACT_ATOMS: atom_id res chain seq x y z
N MET A 1 47.33 -24.71 22.93
CA MET A 1 47.15 -24.65 21.46
C MET A 1 47.17 -26.05 20.82
N THR A 2 46.60 -27.07 21.47
CA THR A 2 46.61 -28.46 20.92
C THR A 2 45.31 -29.23 21.16
N THR A 3 44.25 -28.55 21.58
CA THR A 3 42.91 -29.16 21.79
C THR A 3 41.84 -28.59 20.85
N ILE A 4 42.16 -27.51 20.11
CA ILE A 4 41.21 -26.82 19.20
C ILE A 4 41.20 -27.46 17.79
N ILE A 5 42.17 -28.31 17.43
CA ILE A 5 42.31 -28.85 16.07
C ILE A 5 41.54 -30.17 15.85
N LYS A 6 41.02 -30.83 16.91
CA LYS A 6 40.28 -32.10 16.77
C LYS A 6 38.76 -31.94 16.57
N ILE A 7 38.20 -30.74 16.70
CA ILE A 7 36.76 -30.50 16.47
C ILE A 7 36.46 -30.25 14.98
N THR A 8 37.47 -29.92 14.18
CA THR A 8 37.30 -29.59 12.75
C THR A 8 37.30 -30.81 11.81
N LEU A 9 37.47 -32.04 12.31
CA LEU A 9 37.67 -33.24 11.46
C LEU A 9 36.65 -34.38 11.65
N THR A 10 35.54 -34.13 12.34
CA THR A 10 34.37 -35.03 12.38
C THR A 10 33.09 -34.32 11.92
N LEU A 11 33.22 -33.42 10.94
CA LEU A 11 32.10 -32.76 10.24
C LEU A 11 32.12 -33.01 8.72
N ARG A 12 32.76 -34.09 8.29
CA ARG A 12 32.58 -34.62 6.93
C ARG A 12 32.19 -36.09 7.05
N VAL A 13 31.08 -36.42 6.38
CA VAL A 13 30.43 -37.73 6.28
C VAL A 13 29.35 -38.01 7.35
N MET A 14 28.23 -37.28 7.31
CA MET A 14 26.91 -37.77 7.73
C MET A 14 25.83 -37.17 6.81
N SER A 15 24.85 -37.99 6.41
CA SER A 15 23.85 -37.67 5.37
C SER A 15 22.71 -36.77 5.86
N THR A 16 21.96 -36.17 4.93
CA THR A 16 20.92 -35.14 5.12
C THR A 16 19.66 -35.59 5.89
N ALA A 17 19.67 -36.74 6.58
CA ALA A 17 18.52 -37.24 7.36
C ALA A 17 18.72 -37.23 8.89
N GLU A 18 19.89 -36.82 9.42
CA GLU A 18 20.18 -36.84 10.86
C GLU A 18 20.39 -35.46 11.53
N LEU A 19 20.14 -34.37 10.79
CA LEU A 19 20.22 -33.00 11.32
C LEU A 19 18.94 -32.51 12.02
N HIS A 20 17.87 -33.31 12.03
CA HIS A 20 16.56 -32.92 12.58
C HIS A 20 16.31 -33.36 14.04
N ARG A 21 17.34 -33.83 14.77
CA ARG A 21 17.19 -34.44 16.10
C ARG A 21 18.07 -33.89 17.23
N ILE A 22 18.82 -32.82 17.01
CA ILE A 22 19.65 -32.20 18.06
C ILE A 22 19.41 -30.69 18.07
N LEU A 23 18.32 -30.25 18.70
CA LEU A 23 18.16 -28.94 19.36
C LEU A 23 16.88 -28.93 20.24
N LEU A 24 16.64 -30.05 20.93
CA LEU A 24 15.72 -30.10 22.06
C LEU A 24 16.51 -30.65 23.25
N TYR A 25 16.29 -30.05 24.42
CA TYR A 25 16.86 -30.30 25.76
C TYR A 25 17.97 -29.38 26.25
N ALA A 26 17.53 -28.23 26.79
CA ALA A 26 17.78 -27.79 28.16
C ALA A 26 16.54 -26.94 28.56
N ASP A 27 15.70 -27.19 29.55
CA ASP A 27 15.46 -28.17 30.61
C ASP A 27 13.91 -28.25 30.71
N GLY A 28 13.19 -29.35 30.93
CA GLY A 28 13.43 -30.48 31.79
C GLY A 28 12.24 -30.62 32.76
N SER A 29 11.21 -31.38 32.38
CA SER A 29 10.53 -32.35 33.25
C SER A 29 9.39 -33.07 32.53
N LEU A 30 9.63 -34.35 32.30
CA LEU A 30 8.76 -35.38 31.75
C LEU A 30 7.77 -35.87 32.81
N ILE A 31 6.48 -35.99 32.49
CA ILE A 31 5.68 -37.18 32.82
C ILE A 31 4.67 -37.41 31.67
N PHE A 32 4.87 -38.46 30.89
CA PHE A 32 3.79 -39.14 30.17
C PHE A 32 3.97 -40.64 30.40
N SER A 33 3.00 -41.27 31.05
CA SER A 33 2.80 -42.72 30.99
C SER A 33 1.50 -43.00 30.22
N SER A 34 1.67 -43.44 28.98
CA SER A 34 0.92 -44.48 28.25
C SER A 34 -0.48 -44.89 28.73
N GLY A 35 -1.46 -44.89 27.81
CA GLY A 35 -2.68 -45.70 27.91
C GLY A 35 -3.78 -45.32 26.91
N ILE A 36 -4.11 -46.24 26.01
CA ILE A 36 -5.20 -46.18 25.03
C ILE A 36 -6.58 -46.14 25.72
N GLN A 37 -7.46 -45.19 25.36
CA GLN A 37 -8.90 -45.48 25.16
C GLN A 37 -9.61 -44.41 24.35
N ALA A 38 -10.33 -44.84 23.31
CA ALA A 38 -11.25 -44.04 22.52
C ALA A 38 -12.55 -43.74 23.29
N TYR A 39 -13.29 -42.75 22.78
CA TYR A 39 -14.64 -42.28 23.16
C TYR A 39 -14.73 -41.29 24.33
N GLY A 40 -14.98 -40.02 23.98
CA GLY A 40 -15.36 -38.97 24.90
C GLY A 40 -15.60 -37.66 24.16
N LYS A 41 -16.85 -37.48 23.72
CA LYS A 41 -17.45 -36.23 23.23
C LYS A 41 -16.93 -35.02 24.03
N GLN A 42 -16.13 -34.16 23.40
CA GLN A 42 -15.74 -32.88 23.99
C GLN A 42 -16.90 -31.91 23.80
N ASP A 43 -17.71 -31.87 24.84
CA ASP A 43 -18.62 -30.77 25.15
C ASP A 43 -17.81 -29.47 25.19
N SER A 44 -18.36 -28.40 24.64
CA SER A 44 -17.76 -27.08 24.58
C SER A 44 -17.29 -26.64 25.97
N THR A 45 -15.98 -26.62 26.20
CA THR A 45 -15.40 -25.99 27.38
C THR A 45 -15.65 -24.50 27.28
N GLU A 46 -16.70 -24.04 27.96
CA GLU A 46 -16.91 -22.65 28.32
C GLU A 46 -15.59 -22.09 28.90
N SER A 47 -15.12 -20.97 28.37
CA SER A 47 -13.86 -20.33 28.77
C SER A 47 -13.99 -19.80 30.20
N ASP A 48 -13.73 -20.68 31.17
CA ASP A 48 -14.08 -20.45 32.58
C ASP A 48 -13.19 -19.43 33.31
N ASP A 49 -12.10 -19.00 32.65
CA ASP A 49 -11.04 -18.17 33.24
C ASP A 49 -10.99 -16.73 32.67
N VAL A 50 -11.69 -16.42 31.57
CA VAL A 50 -11.66 -15.10 30.90
C VAL A 50 -13.05 -14.73 30.40
N ARG A 51 -13.43 -13.45 30.49
CA ARG A 51 -14.68 -12.94 29.90
C ARG A 51 -14.61 -11.46 29.54
N LEU A 52 -15.53 -11.03 28.67
CA LEU A 52 -15.81 -9.62 28.39
C LEU A 52 -17.16 -9.24 29.00
N VAL A 53 -17.24 -8.07 29.64
CA VAL A 53 -18.44 -7.66 30.38
C VAL A 53 -18.77 -6.19 30.11
N GLY A 54 -20.06 -5.87 29.99
CA GLY A 54 -20.51 -4.48 29.88
C GLY A 54 -20.43 -3.87 28.47
N GLY A 55 -20.05 -4.64 27.45
CA GLY A 55 -20.13 -4.20 26.05
C GLY A 55 -21.48 -4.50 25.39
N ALA A 56 -21.56 -4.19 24.09
CA ALA A 56 -22.78 -4.33 23.30
C ALA A 56 -23.20 -5.80 23.07
N ASN A 57 -22.24 -6.72 23.07
CA ASN A 57 -22.44 -8.16 22.96
C ASN A 57 -21.38 -8.90 23.82
N HIS A 58 -21.43 -10.22 23.82
CA HIS A 58 -20.49 -11.07 24.57
C HIS A 58 -19.03 -11.02 24.07
N CYS A 59 -18.79 -10.41 22.90
CA CYS A 59 -17.49 -10.25 22.28
C CYS A 59 -16.93 -8.82 22.41
N GLY A 60 -17.52 -8.01 23.30
CA GLY A 60 -17.04 -6.67 23.61
C GLY A 60 -17.24 -6.30 25.08
N GLY A 61 -16.34 -5.46 25.60
CA GLY A 61 -16.45 -4.84 26.93
C GLY A 61 -15.18 -4.97 27.74
N THR A 62 -15.32 -4.81 29.06
CA THR A 62 -14.21 -4.86 30.01
C THR A 62 -13.69 -6.29 30.09
N LEU A 63 -12.40 -6.47 29.79
CA LEU A 63 -11.72 -7.75 29.91
C LEU A 63 -11.52 -8.09 31.39
N GLN A 64 -12.08 -9.22 31.80
CA GLN A 64 -11.94 -9.77 33.14
C GLN A 64 -11.29 -11.15 33.09
N VAL A 65 -10.42 -11.41 34.06
CA VAL A 65 -9.84 -12.74 34.28
C VAL A 65 -10.36 -13.25 35.61
N LYS A 66 -10.46 -14.57 35.75
CA LYS A 66 -10.79 -15.25 37.01
C LYS A 66 -9.50 -15.73 37.67
N TYR A 67 -9.24 -15.27 38.89
CA TYR A 67 -8.07 -15.67 39.66
C TYR A 67 -8.48 -15.87 41.12
N LEU A 68 -8.13 -17.03 41.68
CA LEU A 68 -8.56 -17.44 43.04
C LEU A 68 -10.08 -17.39 43.27
N GLY A 69 -10.88 -17.59 42.21
CA GLY A 69 -12.34 -17.61 42.28
C GLY A 69 -13.01 -16.23 42.23
N GLU A 70 -12.23 -15.15 42.25
CA GLU A 70 -12.74 -13.79 42.02
C GLU A 70 -12.63 -13.41 40.54
N TRP A 71 -13.53 -12.56 40.07
CA TRP A 71 -13.42 -11.91 38.76
C TRP A 71 -13.00 -10.47 38.97
N LYS A 72 -11.91 -10.05 38.34
CA LYS A 72 -11.53 -8.64 38.33
C LYS A 72 -11.21 -8.17 36.92
N PRO A 73 -11.42 -6.88 36.64
CA PRO A 73 -10.91 -6.24 35.45
C PRO A 73 -9.41 -6.48 35.33
N LEU A 74 -8.97 -6.64 34.08
CA LEU A 74 -7.58 -6.82 33.73
C LEU A 74 -6.97 -5.48 33.34
N GLN A 75 -5.84 -5.15 33.92
CA GLN A 75 -4.95 -4.14 33.39
C GLN A 75 -3.89 -4.86 32.59
N PHE A 76 -3.78 -4.45 31.33
CA PHE A 76 -2.71 -4.90 30.47
C PHE A 76 -1.94 -3.67 29.98
N ILE A 77 -0.98 -3.24 30.81
CA ILE A 77 -0.09 -2.12 30.49
C ILE A 77 0.71 -2.49 29.24
N ASP A 78 0.85 -1.53 28.33
CA ASP A 78 1.58 -1.70 27.06
C ASP A 78 1.01 -2.74 26.10
N CYS A 79 -0.25 -3.18 26.27
CA CYS A 79 -0.90 -4.10 25.36
C CYS A 79 -1.08 -3.51 23.96
N THR A 80 -0.50 -4.18 22.98
CA THR A 80 -0.74 -3.95 21.56
C THR A 80 -2.02 -4.63 21.09
N LEU A 81 -2.62 -4.14 20.00
CA LEU A 81 -3.81 -4.81 19.42
C LEU A 81 -3.49 -6.26 19.01
N LYS A 82 -2.25 -6.53 18.58
CA LYS A 82 -1.78 -7.87 18.21
C LYS A 82 -1.83 -8.86 19.39
N GLU A 83 -1.41 -8.42 20.57
CA GLU A 83 -1.47 -9.24 21.78
C GLU A 83 -2.91 -9.42 22.25
N ALA A 84 -3.74 -8.38 22.12
CA ALA A 84 -5.15 -8.45 22.46
C ALA A 84 -5.93 -9.50 21.63
N ALA A 85 -5.49 -9.77 20.40
CA ALA A 85 -6.10 -10.78 19.53
C ALA A 85 -6.06 -12.21 20.10
N VAL A 86 -5.14 -12.50 21.02
CA VAL A 86 -5.09 -13.80 21.74
C VAL A 86 -6.37 -14.02 22.55
N PHE A 87 -6.92 -12.97 23.17
CA PHE A 87 -8.15 -13.07 23.96
C PHE A 87 -9.39 -13.24 23.06
N CYS A 88 -9.48 -12.51 21.94
CA CYS A 88 -10.57 -12.70 20.98
C CYS A 88 -10.60 -14.12 20.43
N LYS A 89 -9.43 -14.70 20.14
CA LYS A 89 -9.31 -16.10 19.72
C LYS A 89 -9.72 -17.08 20.84
N HIS A 90 -9.30 -16.83 22.07
CA HIS A 90 -9.62 -17.68 23.22
C HIS A 90 -11.12 -17.71 23.54
N LEU A 91 -11.80 -16.57 23.38
CA LEU A 91 -13.25 -16.41 23.58
C LEU A 91 -14.09 -16.84 22.38
N ASP A 92 -13.45 -17.30 21.29
CA ASP A 92 -14.09 -17.62 20.01
C ASP A 92 -14.92 -16.45 19.43
N CYS A 93 -14.40 -15.24 19.57
CA CYS A 93 -15.04 -13.96 19.21
C CYS A 93 -14.50 -13.34 17.92
N GLY A 94 -13.81 -14.13 17.09
CA GLY A 94 -13.23 -13.66 15.83
C GLY A 94 -11.96 -12.84 16.00
N SER A 95 -11.81 -11.79 15.19
CA SER A 95 -10.63 -10.92 15.14
C SER A 95 -10.73 -9.75 16.13
N ALA A 96 -9.59 -9.25 16.62
CA ALA A 96 -9.55 -8.04 17.44
C ALA A 96 -9.80 -6.77 16.59
N VAL A 97 -10.71 -5.92 17.05
CA VAL A 97 -11.14 -4.69 16.35
C VAL A 97 -10.59 -3.45 17.03
N SER A 98 -10.68 -3.37 18.35
CA SER A 98 -10.17 -2.23 19.10
C SER A 98 -9.81 -2.58 20.53
N ILE A 99 -8.84 -1.84 21.06
CA ILE A 99 -8.44 -1.88 22.46
C ILE A 99 -8.37 -0.46 23.01
N GLU A 100 -9.03 -0.23 24.14
CA GLU A 100 -8.99 1.04 24.87
C GLU A 100 -8.69 0.80 26.36
N GLN A 101 -8.17 1.84 27.03
CA GLN A 101 -8.02 1.82 28.48
C GLN A 101 -9.13 2.67 29.11
N SER A 102 -9.81 2.11 30.09
CA SER A 102 -10.86 2.76 30.86
C SER A 102 -10.44 2.88 32.33
N PRO A 103 -10.58 4.04 32.99
CA PRO A 103 -10.22 4.18 34.40
C PRO A 103 -11.14 3.34 35.28
N GLN A 104 -10.57 2.51 36.17
CA GLN A 104 -11.34 1.61 37.04
C GLN A 104 -10.66 1.43 38.40
N SER A 105 -11.47 1.28 39.46
CA SER A 105 -10.98 1.03 40.82
C SER A 105 -10.83 -0.48 41.09
N SER A 106 -9.63 -0.92 41.50
CA SER A 106 -9.26 -2.33 41.78
C SER A 106 -9.20 -3.23 40.54
N VAL A 107 -7.99 -3.37 40.00
CA VAL A 107 -7.69 -4.11 38.78
C VAL A 107 -6.55 -5.10 39.06
N TRP A 108 -6.49 -6.23 38.34
CA TRP A 108 -5.32 -7.12 38.34
C TRP A 108 -4.39 -6.81 37.17
N GLY A 109 -3.08 -6.79 37.41
CA GLY A 109 -2.08 -6.65 36.35
C GLY A 109 -1.81 -7.98 35.64
N VAL A 110 -1.34 -7.92 34.39
CA VAL A 110 -0.82 -9.09 33.66
C VAL A 110 0.53 -8.80 33.04
N ASN A 111 1.44 -9.77 33.14
CA ASN A 111 2.75 -9.72 32.52
C ASN A 111 2.68 -10.10 31.02
N SER A 112 3.02 -9.18 30.13
CA SER A 112 3.01 -9.37 28.67
C SER A 112 3.93 -10.49 28.20
N THR A 113 5.15 -10.59 28.75
CA THR A 113 6.10 -11.66 28.39
C THR A 113 5.56 -13.05 28.74
N CYS A 114 4.74 -13.15 29.80
CA CYS A 114 4.07 -14.39 30.18
C CYS A 114 2.97 -14.75 29.19
N VAL A 115 2.14 -13.79 28.77
CA VAL A 115 1.08 -14.02 27.76
C VAL A 115 1.69 -14.47 26.43
N GLN A 116 2.78 -13.81 26.00
CA GLN A 116 3.50 -14.14 24.76
C GLN A 116 4.11 -15.56 24.79
N SER A 117 4.48 -16.06 25.97
CA SER A 117 5.03 -17.42 26.11
C SER A 117 4.01 -18.55 25.92
N GLY A 118 2.72 -18.23 25.79
CA GLY A 118 1.64 -19.21 25.71
C GLY A 118 1.30 -19.87 27.05
N SER A 119 1.76 -19.30 28.17
CA SER A 119 1.43 -19.77 29.51
C SER A 119 -0.06 -19.62 29.82
N ALA A 120 -0.60 -20.50 30.68
CA ALA A 120 -1.99 -20.37 31.13
C ALA A 120 -2.22 -18.99 31.77
N LEU A 121 -3.22 -18.25 31.30
CA LEU A 121 -3.45 -16.84 31.66
C LEU A 121 -3.48 -16.58 33.17
N ARG A 122 -4.05 -17.50 33.95
CA ARG A 122 -4.07 -17.45 35.42
C ARG A 122 -2.68 -17.30 36.08
N ASN A 123 -1.63 -17.79 35.43
CA ASN A 123 -0.26 -17.74 35.94
C ASN A 123 0.45 -16.42 35.57
N CYS A 124 -0.15 -15.62 34.69
CA CYS A 124 0.40 -14.34 34.25
C CYS A 124 -0.13 -13.15 35.06
N VAL A 125 -1.04 -13.38 36.02
CA VAL A 125 -1.73 -12.36 36.81
C VAL A 125 -0.89 -11.90 38.00
N THR A 126 -0.81 -10.58 38.22
CA THR A 126 -0.17 -9.94 39.37
C THR A 126 -1.17 -9.11 40.18
N THR A 127 -0.98 -9.04 41.50
CA THR A 127 -1.88 -8.36 42.44
C THR A 127 -1.55 -6.87 42.66
N GLU A 128 -0.76 -6.26 41.78
CA GLU A 128 -0.42 -4.84 41.92
C GLU A 128 -1.64 -3.96 41.61
N GLY A 129 -1.83 -2.92 42.45
CA GLY A 129 -3.01 -2.07 42.44
C GLY A 129 -2.92 -1.00 41.37
N PHE A 130 -3.70 -1.15 40.31
CA PHE A 130 -3.72 -0.21 39.21
C PHE A 130 -5.12 0.38 38.95
N SER A 131 -5.14 1.49 38.21
CA SER A 131 -6.31 2.35 38.04
C SER A 131 -6.92 2.36 36.63
N SER A 132 -6.51 1.47 35.72
CA SER A 132 -7.13 1.33 34.40
C SER A 132 -7.37 -0.13 34.04
N ALA A 133 -8.49 -0.40 33.38
CA ALA A 133 -8.88 -1.68 32.84
C ALA A 133 -8.90 -1.65 31.30
N VAL A 134 -8.73 -2.82 30.70
CA VAL A 134 -8.77 -2.99 29.25
C VAL A 134 -10.20 -3.18 28.78
N GLU A 135 -10.63 -2.32 27.87
CA GLU A 135 -11.84 -2.50 27.06
C GLU A 135 -11.43 -3.11 25.72
N LEU A 136 -11.93 -4.30 25.42
CA LEU A 136 -11.64 -5.02 24.19
C LEU A 136 -12.91 -5.18 23.37
N THR A 137 -12.80 -5.00 22.05
CA THR A 137 -13.87 -5.29 21.10
C THR A 137 -13.33 -6.21 20.03
N CYS A 138 -14.02 -7.33 19.82
CA CYS A 138 -13.77 -8.28 18.75
C CYS A 138 -14.89 -8.20 17.68
N SER A 139 -14.69 -8.79 16.51
CA SER A 139 -15.64 -8.74 15.40
C SER A 139 -16.90 -9.59 15.61
N ASP A 140 -16.89 -10.58 16.52
CA ASP A 140 -17.99 -11.52 16.79
C ASP A 140 -18.25 -12.50 15.62
N SER A 141 -18.43 -11.99 14.40
CA SER A 141 -18.94 -12.78 13.26
C SER A 141 -17.91 -13.15 12.20
N VAL A 142 -16.78 -12.44 12.08
CA VAL A 142 -15.76 -12.71 11.05
C VAL A 142 -14.36 -12.86 11.61
N ARG A 143 -13.50 -13.63 10.94
CA ARG A 143 -12.06 -13.68 11.22
C ARG A 143 -11.24 -13.86 9.95
N LEU A 144 -10.02 -13.34 9.97
CA LEU A 144 -9.03 -13.54 8.93
C LEU A 144 -7.92 -14.46 9.45
N LEU A 145 -7.63 -15.55 8.73
CA LEU A 145 -6.64 -16.55 9.12
C LEU A 145 -5.50 -16.65 8.09
N ASN A 146 -4.32 -17.05 8.54
CA ASN A 146 -3.15 -17.33 7.70
C ASN A 146 -2.72 -16.15 6.80
N GLY A 147 -3.01 -14.91 7.18
CA GLY A 147 -2.46 -13.71 6.54
C GLY A 147 -1.24 -13.16 7.26
N SER A 148 -0.66 -12.10 6.71
CA SER A 148 0.49 -11.39 7.29
C SER A 148 0.10 -10.37 8.38
N SER A 149 -1.19 -10.08 8.52
CA SER A 149 -1.74 -9.08 9.44
C SER A 149 -3.15 -9.46 9.91
N LEU A 150 -3.67 -8.80 10.95
CA LEU A 150 -5.06 -8.88 11.40
C LEU A 150 -6.06 -8.37 10.35
N CYS A 151 -5.58 -7.65 9.34
CA CYS A 151 -6.36 -7.12 8.21
C CYS A 151 -6.14 -7.91 6.91
N SER A 152 -5.48 -9.08 6.96
CA SER A 152 -5.29 -9.94 5.78
C SER A 152 -5.46 -11.42 6.11
N GLY A 153 -5.93 -12.20 5.14
CA GLY A 153 -5.97 -13.66 5.25
C GLY A 153 -7.23 -14.28 4.63
N ARG A 154 -7.43 -15.57 4.91
CA ARG A 154 -8.64 -16.32 4.57
C ARG A 154 -9.80 -15.84 5.41
N LEU A 155 -10.91 -15.50 4.77
CA LEU A 155 -12.14 -15.13 5.47
C LEU A 155 -12.91 -16.35 5.95
N GLU A 156 -13.18 -16.38 7.25
CA GLU A 156 -14.15 -17.27 7.88
C GLU A 156 -15.24 -16.46 8.58
N VAL A 157 -16.48 -16.95 8.48
CA VAL A 157 -17.67 -16.37 9.10
C VAL A 157 -18.24 -17.35 10.12
N LYS A 158 -18.66 -16.84 11.29
CA LYS A 158 -19.26 -17.62 12.37
C LYS A 158 -20.77 -17.56 12.26
N SER A 159 -21.44 -18.71 12.25
CA SER A 159 -22.89 -18.81 12.34
C SER A 159 -23.26 -20.06 13.13
N ASP A 160 -24.27 -19.97 13.99
CA ASP A 160 -24.70 -21.07 14.85
C ASP A 160 -23.53 -21.76 15.60
N GLN A 161 -22.61 -20.94 16.14
CA GLN A 161 -21.39 -21.37 16.85
C GLN A 161 -20.39 -22.20 16.01
N SER A 162 -20.51 -22.17 14.68
CA SER A 162 -19.60 -22.86 13.76
C SER A 162 -18.96 -21.88 12.78
N TRP A 163 -17.65 -22.02 12.57
CA TRP A 163 -16.90 -21.24 11.58
C TRP A 163 -16.99 -21.89 10.21
N SER A 164 -17.25 -21.08 9.17
CA SER A 164 -17.31 -21.51 7.78
C SER A 164 -16.44 -20.64 6.89
N SER A 165 -15.75 -21.25 5.93
CA SER A 165 -15.00 -20.50 4.90
C SER A 165 -15.94 -19.89 3.87
N VAL A 166 -15.68 -18.66 3.43
CA VAL A 166 -16.52 -17.98 2.43
C VAL A 166 -16.03 -18.28 1.01
N CYS A 167 -16.95 -18.59 0.10
CA CYS A 167 -16.62 -18.91 -1.29
C CYS A 167 -16.17 -17.67 -2.07
N GLU A 168 -15.09 -17.77 -2.84
CA GLU A 168 -14.60 -16.68 -3.72
C GLU A 168 -15.64 -16.25 -4.78
N ALA A 169 -16.36 -17.21 -5.36
CA ALA A 169 -17.30 -16.94 -6.46
C ALA A 169 -18.55 -16.17 -6.02
N ASP A 170 -18.86 -16.19 -4.73
CA ASP A 170 -20.06 -15.61 -4.14
C ASP A 170 -19.72 -14.46 -3.15
N PHE A 171 -18.51 -13.88 -3.28
CA PHE A 171 -18.02 -12.78 -2.45
C PHE A 171 -17.57 -11.60 -3.31
N GLY A 172 -18.32 -10.50 -3.24
CA GLY A 172 -18.09 -9.30 -4.02
C GLY A 172 -17.36 -8.19 -3.28
N GLN A 173 -17.14 -7.09 -4.00
CA GLN A 173 -16.51 -5.88 -3.48
C GLN A 173 -17.28 -5.28 -2.28
N GLN A 174 -18.62 -5.27 -2.34
CA GLN A 174 -19.46 -4.70 -1.27
C GLN A 174 -19.41 -5.54 0.01
N ASP A 175 -19.35 -6.86 -0.11
CA ASP A 175 -19.17 -7.76 1.04
C ASP A 175 -17.80 -7.52 1.68
N ALA A 176 -16.76 -7.32 0.86
CA ALA A 176 -15.42 -6.96 1.32
C ALA A 176 -15.38 -5.64 2.08
N GLU A 177 -16.12 -4.62 1.62
CA GLU A 177 -16.25 -3.34 2.31
C GLU A 177 -16.87 -3.48 3.70
N VAL A 178 -17.89 -4.34 3.84
CA VAL A 178 -18.52 -4.64 5.13
C VAL A 178 -17.54 -5.37 6.05
N VAL A 179 -16.87 -6.42 5.57
CA VAL A 179 -15.91 -7.19 6.39
C VAL A 179 -14.75 -6.31 6.86
N CYS A 180 -14.14 -5.53 5.97
CA CYS A 180 -13.04 -4.65 6.35
C CYS A 180 -13.46 -3.59 7.37
N ARG A 181 -14.70 -3.08 7.26
CA ARG A 181 -15.28 -2.16 8.25
C ARG A 181 -15.54 -2.83 9.59
N GLU A 182 -16.12 -4.03 9.59
CA GLU A 182 -16.37 -4.83 10.80
C GLU A 182 -15.07 -5.10 11.57
N LEU A 183 -13.99 -5.40 10.85
CA LEU A 183 -12.65 -5.62 11.41
C LEU A 183 -11.97 -4.33 11.89
N GLY A 184 -12.55 -3.15 11.64
CA GLY A 184 -11.96 -1.86 11.95
C GLY A 184 -10.72 -1.54 11.12
N CYS A 185 -10.56 -2.19 9.97
CA CYS A 185 -9.50 -1.93 8.99
C CYS A 185 -9.91 -0.78 8.05
N GLY A 186 -9.04 -0.45 7.10
CA GLY A 186 -9.35 0.46 5.99
C GLY A 186 -10.16 -0.22 4.87
N PRO A 187 -10.35 0.42 3.71
CA PRO A 187 -11.05 -0.19 2.57
C PRO A 187 -10.37 -1.49 2.06
N PRO A 188 -11.13 -2.38 1.40
CA PRO A 188 -10.56 -3.56 0.76
C PRO A 188 -9.56 -3.18 -0.33
N SER A 189 -8.39 -3.82 -0.33
CA SER A 189 -7.31 -3.56 -1.29
C SER A 189 -7.13 -4.71 -2.29
N VAL A 190 -7.27 -5.96 -1.82
CA VAL A 190 -7.10 -7.16 -2.66
C VAL A 190 -8.14 -8.21 -2.29
N LEU A 191 -8.78 -8.77 -3.32
CA LEU A 191 -9.60 -9.98 -3.25
C LEU A 191 -8.89 -11.05 -4.07
N GLN A 192 -8.48 -12.13 -3.42
CA GLN A 192 -7.75 -13.21 -4.09
C GLN A 192 -8.35 -14.57 -3.71
N GLY A 193 -8.64 -15.38 -4.71
CA GLY A 193 -8.85 -16.81 -4.52
C GLY A 193 -7.55 -17.46 -4.09
N ALA A 194 -7.56 -18.07 -2.91
CA ALA A 194 -6.45 -18.89 -2.45
C ALA A 194 -6.89 -20.36 -2.38
N LEU A 195 -6.02 -21.23 -2.89
CA LEU A 195 -6.13 -22.67 -2.72
C LEU A 195 -5.56 -22.97 -1.33
N TYR A 196 -6.46 -23.10 -0.36
CA TYR A 196 -6.08 -23.55 0.96
C TYR A 196 -6.13 -25.08 0.95
N GLU A 197 -4.95 -25.71 0.82
CA GLU A 197 -4.79 -27.15 1.03
C GLU A 197 -5.17 -27.46 2.49
N GLU A 198 -6.08 -28.42 2.68
CA GLU A 198 -6.81 -28.75 3.92
C GLU A 198 -7.89 -27.72 4.36
N VAL A 199 -9.13 -28.01 3.95
CA VAL A 199 -10.33 -27.34 4.44
C VAL A 199 -10.77 -28.02 5.74
N GLU A 200 -10.35 -27.50 6.90
CA GLU A 200 -10.88 -27.93 8.20
C GLU A 200 -12.30 -27.40 8.46
N ALA A 201 -12.66 -26.23 7.91
CA ALA A 201 -13.95 -25.57 8.15
C ALA A 201 -14.94 -25.72 6.96
N PRO A 202 -16.23 -26.02 7.18
CA PRO A 202 -17.23 -26.13 6.11
C PRO A 202 -17.32 -24.85 5.26
N VAL A 203 -17.74 -24.97 4.00
CA VAL A 203 -17.93 -23.79 3.14
C VAL A 203 -19.29 -23.17 3.42
N TRP A 204 -19.33 -21.85 3.54
CA TRP A 204 -20.54 -21.07 3.71
C TRP A 204 -21.46 -21.26 2.51
N SER A 205 -22.73 -21.58 2.78
CA SER A 205 -23.63 -22.10 1.76
C SER A 205 -24.39 -21.04 0.97
N LYS A 206 -24.39 -19.77 1.40
CA LYS A 206 -25.21 -18.70 0.80
C LYS A 206 -24.37 -17.52 0.33
N GLU A 207 -24.66 -16.98 -0.84
CA GLU A 207 -24.08 -15.71 -1.28
C GLU A 207 -24.52 -14.56 -0.36
N PHE A 208 -23.56 -13.69 0.00
CA PHE A 208 -23.82 -12.42 0.67
C PHE A 208 -24.20 -11.36 -0.36
N GLN A 209 -25.19 -10.54 -0.03
CA GLN A 209 -25.70 -9.49 -0.91
C GLN A 209 -25.70 -8.17 -0.14
N CYS A 210 -24.52 -7.76 0.32
CA CYS A 210 -24.35 -6.52 1.08
C CYS A 210 -24.62 -5.28 0.21
N GLY A 211 -25.22 -4.26 0.83
CA GLY A 211 -25.35 -2.90 0.28
C GLY A 211 -24.11 -2.02 0.50
N GLY A 212 -23.13 -2.50 1.28
CA GLY A 212 -21.87 -1.83 1.56
C GLY A 212 -21.90 -0.90 2.78
N HIS A 213 -23.04 -0.78 3.47
CA HIS A 213 -23.23 0.11 4.63
C HIS A 213 -23.51 -0.63 5.94
N GLU A 214 -23.65 -1.95 5.90
CA GLU A 214 -23.88 -2.82 7.05
C GLU A 214 -22.73 -2.82 8.06
N SER A 215 -23.03 -2.94 9.35
CA SER A 215 -22.02 -2.99 10.42
C SER A 215 -21.26 -4.31 10.47
N ALA A 216 -21.95 -5.42 10.20
CA ALA A 216 -21.38 -6.76 10.19
C ALA A 216 -21.83 -7.55 8.95
N LEU A 217 -21.03 -8.54 8.53
CA LEU A 217 -21.31 -9.36 7.35
C LEU A 217 -22.64 -10.14 7.48
N LEU A 218 -22.98 -10.57 8.69
CA LEU A 218 -24.24 -11.26 8.98
C LEU A 218 -25.48 -10.36 8.96
N ASP A 219 -25.30 -9.03 8.99
CA ASP A 219 -26.42 -8.08 8.83
C ASP A 219 -26.84 -7.98 7.35
N CYS A 220 -25.99 -8.44 6.43
CA CYS A 220 -26.28 -8.43 5.01
C CYS A 220 -27.36 -9.45 4.65
N ARG A 221 -28.13 -9.11 3.62
CA ARG A 221 -29.06 -10.08 3.03
C ARG A 221 -28.26 -11.27 2.49
N SER A 222 -28.73 -12.47 2.79
CA SER A 222 -28.23 -13.70 2.17
C SER A 222 -29.17 -14.19 1.06
N SER A 223 -28.61 -14.87 0.06
CA SER A 223 -29.40 -15.56 -0.96
C SER A 223 -30.38 -16.57 -0.35
N GLY A 224 -31.55 -16.74 -0.99
CA GLY A 224 -32.65 -17.57 -0.49
C GLY A 224 -32.44 -19.08 -0.63
N SER A 225 -31.38 -19.52 -1.30
CA SER A 225 -31.07 -20.94 -1.52
C SER A 225 -29.57 -21.15 -1.43
N ALA A 226 -29.18 -22.33 -0.92
CA ALA A 226 -27.77 -22.71 -0.88
C ALA A 226 -27.21 -22.78 -2.31
N ARG A 227 -26.03 -22.20 -2.52
CA ARG A 227 -25.30 -22.29 -3.78
C ARG A 227 -24.23 -23.36 -3.66
N ASN A 228 -24.28 -24.34 -4.56
CA ASN A 228 -23.29 -25.42 -4.65
C ASN A 228 -22.18 -25.10 -5.68
N SER A 229 -21.92 -23.82 -5.93
CA SER A 229 -20.98 -23.31 -6.94
C SER A 229 -19.52 -23.46 -6.53
N CYS A 230 -19.22 -23.64 -5.25
CA CYS A 230 -17.85 -23.64 -4.78
C CYS A 230 -17.18 -25.01 -4.93
N SER A 231 -16.07 -25.04 -5.66
CA SER A 231 -15.18 -26.22 -5.66
C SER A 231 -14.50 -26.35 -4.28
N PRO A 232 -14.27 -27.58 -3.77
CA PRO A 232 -13.52 -27.79 -2.53
C PRO A 232 -12.17 -27.05 -2.56
N GLY A 233 -11.83 -26.35 -1.48
CA GLY A 233 -10.54 -25.65 -1.33
C GLY A 233 -10.49 -24.22 -1.87
N LYS A 234 -11.58 -23.68 -2.44
CA LYS A 234 -11.65 -22.28 -2.89
C LYS A 234 -12.32 -21.39 -1.84
N ALA A 235 -11.52 -20.82 -0.94
CA ALA A 235 -11.98 -19.80 -0.01
C ALA A 235 -11.48 -18.42 -0.43
N VAL A 236 -12.24 -17.38 -0.10
CA VAL A 236 -11.83 -16.01 -0.36
C VAL A 236 -10.70 -15.59 0.59
N GLY A 237 -9.61 -15.12 0.00
CA GLY A 237 -8.58 -14.35 0.68
C GLY A 237 -8.90 -12.86 0.56
N LEU A 238 -8.96 -12.17 1.68
CA LEU A 238 -9.22 -10.74 1.78
C LEU A 238 -8.00 -10.03 2.35
N THR A 239 -7.59 -8.93 1.72
CA THR A 239 -6.67 -7.96 2.31
C THR A 239 -7.36 -6.60 2.35
N CYS A 240 -7.42 -6.02 3.55
CA CYS A 240 -7.86 -4.65 3.78
C CYS A 240 -6.64 -3.73 3.87
N SER A 241 -6.81 -2.46 3.53
CA SER A 241 -5.78 -1.46 3.78
C SER A 241 -5.68 -1.15 5.28
N GLU A 242 -4.55 -0.57 5.69
CA GLU A 242 -4.41 -0.02 7.02
C GLU A 242 -5.30 1.23 7.19
N PRO A 243 -5.94 1.45 8.35
CA PRO A 243 -6.71 2.65 8.62
C PRO A 243 -5.76 3.77 9.11
N VAL A 244 -4.92 4.23 8.20
CA VAL A 244 -3.89 5.26 8.41
C VAL A 244 -4.20 6.46 7.53
N ARG A 245 -3.99 7.68 8.03
CA ARG A 245 -4.16 8.92 7.24
C ARG A 245 -3.25 10.05 7.73
N LEU A 246 -2.98 11.00 6.82
CA LEU A 246 -2.33 12.27 7.13
C LEU A 246 -3.37 13.39 7.07
N VAL A 247 -3.44 14.23 8.11
CA VAL A 247 -4.43 15.31 8.23
C VAL A 247 -3.78 16.68 8.43
N GLY A 248 -4.48 17.74 8.04
CA GLY A 248 -4.12 19.13 8.40
C GLY A 248 -3.21 19.88 7.43
N GLN A 249 -2.78 19.28 6.32
CA GLN A 249 -2.01 19.96 5.26
C GLN A 249 -2.69 19.89 3.89
N ALA A 250 -2.12 20.60 2.91
CA ALA A 250 -2.67 20.75 1.56
C ALA A 250 -2.58 19.50 0.68
N SER A 251 -1.87 18.45 1.12
CA SER A 251 -1.71 17.18 0.39
C SER A 251 -2.15 16.00 1.26
N ARG A 252 -2.62 14.93 0.63
CA ARG A 252 -2.90 13.65 1.29
C ARG A 252 -1.63 12.92 1.73
N CYS A 253 -0.48 13.32 1.20
CA CYS A 253 0.84 12.71 1.43
C CYS A 253 1.71 13.48 2.43
N ALA A 254 1.14 14.48 3.10
CA ALA A 254 1.83 15.22 4.14
C ALA A 254 0.82 15.67 5.22
N GLY A 255 1.21 15.64 6.49
CA GLY A 255 0.36 16.09 7.59
C GLY A 255 0.59 15.36 8.90
N MET A 256 -0.29 15.61 9.86
CA MET A 256 -0.31 14.91 11.14
C MET A 256 -0.77 13.48 10.95
N LEU A 257 0.01 12.52 11.46
CA LEU A 257 -0.28 11.10 11.32
C LEU A 257 -1.36 10.67 12.30
N GLU A 258 -2.46 10.13 11.75
CA GLU A 258 -3.51 9.50 12.53
C GLU A 258 -3.71 8.04 12.13
N VAL A 259 -3.94 7.21 13.14
CA VAL A 259 -4.20 5.78 12.99
C VAL A 259 -5.46 5.43 13.76
N LYS A 260 -6.31 4.58 13.17
CA LYS A 260 -7.56 4.15 13.80
C LYS A 260 -7.36 2.83 14.54
N VAL A 261 -7.41 2.91 15.87
CA VAL A 261 -7.60 1.75 16.76
C VAL A 261 -8.85 2.03 17.57
N GLY A 262 -10.00 1.54 17.09
CA GLY A 262 -11.33 2.00 17.52
C GLY A 262 -11.65 3.40 17.00
N LYS A 263 -10.99 4.42 17.56
CA LYS A 263 -11.08 5.83 17.15
C LYS A 263 -9.78 6.34 16.52
N TRP A 264 -9.89 7.37 15.68
CA TRP A 264 -8.74 8.06 15.10
C TRP A 264 -7.99 8.79 16.21
N ARG A 265 -6.69 8.52 16.33
CA ARG A 265 -5.78 9.18 17.26
C ARG A 265 -4.47 9.51 16.57
N THR A 266 -3.84 10.59 17.02
CA THR A 266 -2.49 10.95 16.59
C THR A 266 -1.46 10.02 17.19
N ILE A 267 -0.30 9.95 16.55
CA ILE A 267 0.85 9.17 17.00
C ILE A 267 1.78 10.04 17.86
N ASP A 268 2.33 9.43 18.91
CA ASP A 268 3.42 9.99 19.71
C ASP A 268 4.71 10.05 18.87
N TYR A 269 5.46 11.14 18.99
CA TYR A 269 6.69 11.32 18.22
C TYR A 269 7.85 10.44 18.71
N PHE A 270 7.87 10.07 20.00
CA PHE A 270 9.01 9.32 20.54
C PHE A 270 9.17 7.96 19.86
N ASP A 271 10.43 7.56 19.67
CA ASP A 271 10.84 6.29 19.07
C ASP A 271 10.50 6.12 17.57
N TRP A 272 10.11 7.20 16.87
CA TRP A 272 9.91 7.19 15.42
C TRP A 272 11.16 7.60 14.64
N ASP A 273 11.49 6.82 13.61
CA ASP A 273 12.47 7.18 12.60
C ASP A 273 11.85 7.20 11.17
N LEU A 274 12.69 7.38 10.15
CA LEU A 274 12.21 7.45 8.75
C LEU A 274 11.74 6.10 8.20
N LYS A 275 12.05 4.97 8.84
CA LYS A 275 11.62 3.63 8.42
C LYS A 275 10.15 3.41 8.75
N GLU A 276 9.69 3.74 9.95
CA GLU A 276 8.25 3.67 10.27
C GLU A 276 7.47 4.63 9.38
N ALA A 277 8.00 5.83 9.16
CA ALA A 277 7.41 6.79 8.22
C ALA A 277 7.38 6.24 6.78
N HIS A 278 8.37 5.44 6.37
CA HIS A 278 8.38 4.82 5.04
C HIS A 278 7.22 3.84 4.89
N VAL A 279 6.95 3.02 5.91
CA VAL A 279 5.80 2.11 5.93
C VAL A 279 4.48 2.88 5.77
N VAL A 280 4.34 4.02 6.45
CA VAL A 280 3.15 4.90 6.30
C VAL A 280 3.04 5.42 4.87
N CYS A 281 4.11 5.97 4.31
CA CYS A 281 4.12 6.55 2.98
C CYS A 281 3.83 5.51 1.89
N GLU A 282 4.34 4.29 2.05
CA GLU A 282 4.06 3.17 1.15
C GLU A 282 2.57 2.78 1.21
N HIS A 283 2.01 2.62 2.42
CA HIS A 283 0.60 2.28 2.61
C HIS A 283 -0.36 3.33 2.01
N LEU A 284 0.00 4.61 2.07
CA LEU A 284 -0.78 5.70 1.48
C LEU A 284 -0.59 5.83 -0.04
N GLY A 285 0.31 5.05 -0.64
CA GLY A 285 0.67 5.17 -2.05
C GLY A 285 1.34 6.52 -2.36
N CYS A 286 2.11 7.04 -1.40
CA CYS A 286 2.78 8.36 -1.43
C CYS A 286 4.30 8.24 -1.62
N GLY A 287 4.80 7.08 -2.05
CA GLY A 287 6.23 6.83 -2.23
C GLY A 287 6.95 6.60 -0.91
N SER A 288 8.17 7.12 -0.78
CA SER A 288 9.02 6.93 0.41
C SER A 288 8.85 8.04 1.43
N ALA A 289 9.19 7.82 2.71
CA ALA A 289 9.32 8.91 3.67
C ALA A 289 10.34 9.96 3.20
N PHE A 290 10.01 11.23 3.40
CA PHE A 290 10.89 12.35 3.13
C PHE A 290 11.36 13.02 4.42
N SER A 291 10.43 13.37 5.31
CA SER A 291 10.74 13.95 6.61
C SER A 291 9.68 13.62 7.66
N ILE A 292 10.11 13.64 8.92
CA ILE A 292 9.24 13.59 10.09
C ILE A 292 9.48 14.86 10.91
N GLN A 293 8.41 15.40 11.50
CA GLN A 293 8.45 16.57 12.35
C GLN A 293 7.58 16.34 13.56
N TRP A 294 8.01 16.86 14.71
CA TRP A 294 7.19 16.87 15.91
C TRP A 294 6.52 18.23 16.09
N LYS A 295 5.36 18.20 16.74
CA LYS A 295 4.64 19.38 17.18
C LYS A 295 4.30 19.24 18.66
N ASN A 296 4.49 20.32 19.41
CA ASN A 296 4.14 20.36 20.82
C ASN A 296 2.69 20.83 20.98
N GLU A 297 1.91 20.07 21.72
CA GLU A 297 0.55 20.39 22.11
C GLU A 297 0.55 21.13 23.45
N PRO A 298 -0.42 22.04 23.67
CA PRO A 298 -0.47 22.87 24.87
C PRO A 298 -0.82 22.08 26.13
N SER A 299 -1.41 20.89 25.98
CA SER A 299 -1.81 19.99 27.06
C SER A 299 -1.53 18.56 26.66
N GLU A 300 -1.44 17.68 27.65
CA GLU A 300 -1.29 16.25 27.42
C GLU A 300 -2.54 15.73 26.71
N ILE A 301 -2.35 14.99 25.62
CA ILE A 301 -3.42 14.42 24.82
C ILE A 301 -3.29 12.91 24.75
N SER A 302 -4.41 12.22 24.50
CA SER A 302 -4.38 10.79 24.23
C SER A 302 -3.81 10.52 22.85
N VAL A 303 -2.72 9.78 22.81
CA VAL A 303 -1.99 9.41 21.58
C VAL A 303 -1.86 7.90 21.48
N LEU A 304 -1.41 7.44 20.33
CA LEU A 304 -0.94 6.07 20.13
C LEU A 304 0.58 6.06 20.12
N LYS A 305 1.20 5.19 20.91
CA LYS A 305 2.61 4.86 20.78
C LYS A 305 2.74 3.62 19.89
N ILE A 306 3.64 3.65 18.92
CA ILE A 306 3.92 2.52 18.03
C ILE A 306 5.20 1.83 18.53
N GLU A 307 5.17 0.51 18.63
CA GLU A 307 6.36 -0.28 18.99
C GLU A 307 7.22 -0.54 17.74
N PRO A 308 8.46 0.02 17.65
CA PRO A 308 9.26 -0.07 16.42
C PRO A 308 9.65 -1.50 16.04
N ASP A 309 10.02 -2.33 17.03
CA ASP A 309 10.39 -3.73 16.80
C ASP A 309 9.24 -4.54 16.20
N CYS A 310 8.00 -4.21 16.56
CA CYS A 310 6.80 -4.81 15.98
C CYS A 310 6.65 -4.44 14.50
N VAL A 311 6.86 -3.17 14.14
CA VAL A 311 6.79 -2.73 12.73
C VAL A 311 7.92 -3.35 11.90
N HIS A 312 9.14 -3.37 12.43
CA HIS A 312 10.30 -3.98 11.78
C HIS A 312 10.18 -5.48 11.55
N SER A 313 9.36 -6.18 12.35
CA SER A 313 9.02 -7.59 12.12
C SER A 313 8.11 -7.83 10.91
N GLY A 314 7.64 -6.75 10.26
CA GLY A 314 6.70 -6.80 9.12
C GLY A 314 5.23 -6.75 9.54
N SER A 315 4.93 -6.40 10.80
CA SER A 315 3.55 -6.26 11.27
C SER A 315 2.95 -4.92 10.83
N ALA A 316 1.63 -4.91 10.66
CA ALA A 316 0.87 -3.70 10.37
C ALA A 316 1.02 -2.63 11.47
N LEU A 317 0.98 -1.36 11.07
CA LEU A 317 1.20 -0.26 12.01
C LEU A 317 0.10 -0.19 13.08
N ARG A 318 -1.16 -0.48 12.71
CA ARG A 318 -2.30 -0.59 13.65
C ARG A 318 -2.09 -1.67 14.71
N GLU A 319 -1.44 -2.77 14.36
CA GLU A 319 -1.21 -3.90 15.27
C GLU A 319 -0.20 -3.57 16.36
N CYS A 320 0.78 -2.73 16.02
CA CYS A 320 1.87 -2.32 16.91
C CYS A 320 1.51 -1.11 17.78
N ALA A 321 0.27 -0.63 17.70
CA ALA A 321 -0.19 0.54 18.41
C ALA A 321 -0.67 0.20 19.82
N LYS A 322 -0.23 0.99 20.80
CA LYS A 322 -0.70 0.98 22.19
C LYS A 322 -1.15 2.37 22.63
N SER A 323 -2.11 2.40 23.55
CA SER A 323 -2.64 3.66 24.08
C SER A 323 -1.61 4.33 25.00
N SER A 324 -1.40 5.64 24.82
CA SER A 324 -0.51 6.44 25.65
C SER A 324 -1.02 7.88 25.80
N SER A 325 -0.27 8.70 26.51
CA SER A 325 -0.50 10.13 26.68
C SER A 325 0.81 10.88 26.41
N SER A 326 0.73 11.97 25.63
CA SER A 326 1.91 12.74 25.24
C SER A 326 1.54 14.20 24.98
N PHE A 327 2.55 15.06 25.03
CA PHE A 327 2.48 16.44 24.55
C PHE A 327 2.97 16.55 23.10
N LEU A 328 3.56 15.49 22.54
CA LEU A 328 4.15 15.52 21.21
C LEU A 328 3.27 14.77 20.20
N THR A 329 3.08 15.40 19.05
CA THR A 329 2.41 14.80 17.88
C THR A 329 3.37 14.69 16.72
N LEU A 330 3.16 13.67 15.89
CA LEU A 330 3.99 13.36 14.74
C LEU A 330 3.34 13.84 13.43
N ASN A 331 4.08 14.67 12.70
CA ASN A 331 3.82 14.97 11.30
C ASN A 331 4.75 14.16 10.40
N VAL A 332 4.19 13.56 9.36
CA VAL A 332 4.94 12.83 8.34
C VAL A 332 4.78 13.57 7.01
N THR A 333 5.89 13.77 6.32
CA THR A 333 5.91 14.21 4.92
C THR A 333 6.49 13.09 4.08
N CYS A 334 5.69 12.60 3.15
CA CYS A 334 6.14 11.63 2.17
C CYS A 334 6.75 12.34 0.97
N LYS A 335 7.69 11.65 0.33
CA LYS A 335 8.18 11.99 -0.99
C LYS A 335 7.12 11.56 -1.99
N ASP A 336 6.04 12.33 -2.02
CA ASP A 336 5.04 12.26 -3.08
C ASP A 336 5.81 12.47 -4.39
N LEU A 337 6.00 11.39 -5.13
CA LEU A 337 6.75 11.41 -6.37
C LEU A 337 5.94 12.30 -7.31
N LEU A 338 6.33 13.58 -7.41
CA LEU A 338 5.80 14.51 -8.38
C LEU A 338 5.65 13.77 -9.71
N VAL A 339 4.40 13.56 -10.13
CA VAL A 339 4.09 12.86 -11.38
C VAL A 339 4.97 13.44 -12.49
N GLN A 340 5.54 12.57 -13.33
CA GLN A 340 6.41 13.02 -14.41
C GLN A 340 5.67 14.04 -15.28
N PRO A 341 6.26 15.21 -15.52
CA PRO A 341 5.64 16.20 -16.38
C PRO A 341 5.54 15.68 -17.82
N ILE A 342 4.46 16.05 -18.49
CA ILE A 342 4.20 15.72 -19.88
C ILE A 342 4.85 16.80 -20.74
N ILE A 343 5.79 16.39 -21.58
CA ILE A 343 6.41 17.23 -22.62
C ILE A 343 5.72 17.00 -23.97
N SER A 344 5.36 18.08 -24.65
CA SER A 344 4.68 18.03 -25.94
C SER A 344 5.14 19.15 -26.87
N VAL A 345 4.92 19.01 -28.18
CA VAL A 345 5.23 20.04 -29.16
C VAL A 345 3.98 20.39 -29.95
N SER A 346 3.80 21.67 -30.22
CA SER A 346 2.73 22.17 -31.09
C SER A 346 3.27 23.10 -32.17
N PHE A 347 2.59 23.10 -33.30
CA PHE A 347 2.84 24.00 -34.43
C PHE A 347 1.63 24.94 -34.57
N MET A 348 1.84 26.17 -35.06
CA MET A 348 0.73 27.11 -35.28
C MET A 348 -0.35 26.58 -36.26
N ASN A 349 -0.07 25.52 -37.02
CA ASN A 349 -1.00 24.89 -37.95
C ASN A 349 -1.59 23.54 -37.47
N GLY A 350 -1.41 23.14 -36.22
CA GLY A 350 -2.04 21.94 -35.66
C GLY A 350 -1.25 21.27 -34.53
N VAL A 351 -1.97 20.65 -33.60
CA VAL A 351 -1.41 19.86 -32.49
C VAL A 351 -1.19 18.42 -32.98
N SER A 352 0.06 18.02 -33.19
CA SER A 352 0.40 16.61 -33.37
C SER A 352 0.71 16.00 -32.01
N MET A 353 -0.11 15.06 -31.55
CA MET A 353 0.23 14.26 -30.37
C MET A 353 1.44 13.37 -30.68
N ALA A 354 2.41 13.36 -29.77
CA ALA A 354 3.64 12.61 -29.89
C ALA A 354 3.36 11.10 -29.96
N GLN A 355 3.74 10.46 -31.07
CA GLN A 355 3.95 9.02 -31.15
C GLN A 355 5.44 8.76 -31.39
N GLN A 356 5.95 7.70 -30.76
CA GLN A 356 7.33 7.20 -30.54
C GLN A 356 8.42 7.31 -31.65
N GLN A 357 8.22 8.05 -32.73
CA GLN A 357 9.26 8.37 -33.72
C GLN A 357 9.52 9.88 -33.65
N GLY A 358 10.76 10.25 -33.30
CA GLY A 358 11.18 11.63 -33.02
C GLY A 358 10.59 12.69 -33.95
N LEU A 359 10.32 13.88 -33.40
CA LEU A 359 9.55 14.91 -34.07
C LEU A 359 10.44 15.68 -35.07
N GLN A 360 9.93 15.89 -36.29
CA GLN A 360 10.60 16.69 -37.32
C GLN A 360 9.99 18.09 -37.41
N VAL A 361 10.84 19.11 -37.35
CA VAL A 361 10.48 20.52 -37.48
C VAL A 361 11.15 21.09 -38.73
N SER A 362 10.39 21.80 -39.56
CA SER A 362 10.95 22.46 -40.75
C SER A 362 11.71 23.72 -40.34
N ARG A 363 12.92 23.91 -40.86
CA ARG A 363 13.75 25.10 -40.61
C ARG A 363 12.98 26.37 -40.94
N GLY A 364 13.09 27.38 -40.07
CA GLY A 364 12.38 28.65 -40.18
C GLY A 364 10.90 28.62 -39.78
N SER A 365 10.35 27.46 -39.40
CA SER A 365 8.99 27.37 -38.85
C SER A 365 8.97 27.65 -37.35
N ASN A 366 7.84 28.19 -36.88
CA ASN A 366 7.60 28.41 -35.45
C ASN A 366 7.11 27.11 -34.82
N PHE A 367 7.67 26.76 -33.67
CA PHE A 367 7.18 25.64 -32.86
C PHE A 367 7.19 26.01 -31.38
N THR A 368 6.33 25.36 -30.60
CA THR A 368 6.23 25.59 -29.16
C THR A 368 6.40 24.27 -28.43
N ILE A 369 7.33 24.23 -27.49
CA ILE A 369 7.44 23.11 -26.54
C ILE A 369 6.61 23.45 -25.31
N SER A 370 5.72 22.55 -24.93
CA SER A 370 4.81 22.73 -23.80
C SER A 370 5.09 21.66 -22.76
N CYS A 371 5.40 22.11 -21.54
CA CYS A 371 5.52 21.25 -20.37
C CYS A 371 4.22 21.40 -19.56
N SER A 372 3.65 20.29 -19.09
CA SER A 372 2.46 20.30 -18.24
C SER A 372 2.55 19.21 -17.17
N ILE A 373 1.85 19.38 -16.05
CA ILE A 373 1.80 18.39 -14.97
C ILE A 373 0.38 18.23 -14.44
N GLN A 374 0.05 17.04 -13.93
CA GLN A 374 -1.21 16.81 -13.24
C GLN A 374 -1.28 17.71 -11.99
N PRO A 375 -2.38 18.46 -11.75
CA PRO A 375 -2.52 19.35 -10.60
C PRO A 375 -2.36 18.59 -9.27
N GLN A 376 -1.26 18.84 -8.57
CA GLN A 376 -0.98 18.30 -7.22
C GLN A 376 -0.69 19.41 -6.22
N TYR A 377 0.05 20.43 -6.64
CA TYR A 377 0.44 21.57 -5.82
C TYR A 377 0.24 22.86 -6.60
N PRO A 378 -0.23 23.95 -5.96
CA PRO A 378 -0.34 25.24 -6.62
C PRO A 378 1.04 25.84 -6.88
N GLY A 379 1.22 26.49 -8.04
CA GLY A 379 2.44 27.21 -8.39
C GLY A 379 3.52 26.35 -9.04
N GLY A 380 4.79 26.64 -8.75
CA GLY A 380 5.95 25.97 -9.34
C GLY A 380 6.52 26.64 -10.59
N SER A 381 7.58 26.06 -11.14
CA SER A 381 8.20 26.48 -12.41
C SER A 381 8.67 25.28 -13.21
N PHE A 382 8.65 25.42 -14.53
CA PHE A 382 9.21 24.44 -15.46
C PHE A 382 10.55 24.94 -15.98
N GLN A 383 11.52 24.05 -15.98
CA GLN A 383 12.84 24.23 -16.53
C GLN A 383 12.98 23.31 -17.75
N LEU A 384 13.01 23.87 -18.95
CA LEU A 384 13.25 23.15 -20.20
C LEU A 384 14.75 23.09 -20.47
N THR A 385 15.28 21.87 -20.55
CA THR A 385 16.70 21.62 -20.84
C THR A 385 16.83 20.81 -22.12
N PHE A 386 17.84 21.13 -22.94
CA PHE A 386 18.23 20.29 -24.07
C PHE A 386 19.69 20.49 -24.43
N THR A 387 20.29 19.48 -25.07
CA THR A 387 21.68 19.54 -25.54
C THR A 387 21.71 19.50 -27.06
N SER A 388 22.42 20.45 -27.67
CA SER A 388 22.63 20.54 -29.12
C SER A 388 24.10 20.77 -29.41
N SER A 389 24.71 19.90 -30.22
CA SER A 389 26.12 20.02 -30.65
C SER A 389 27.09 20.35 -29.49
N ASN A 390 26.97 19.63 -28.37
CA ASN A 390 27.75 19.80 -27.13
C ASN A 390 27.50 21.10 -26.34
N THR A 391 26.46 21.87 -26.67
CA THR A 391 26.01 23.03 -25.88
C THR A 391 24.71 22.68 -25.17
N ALA A 392 24.66 22.90 -23.85
CA ALA A 392 23.46 22.71 -23.05
C ALA A 392 22.68 24.03 -22.96
N TYR A 393 21.39 23.97 -23.27
CA TYR A 393 20.46 25.09 -23.19
C TYR A 393 19.49 24.86 -22.03
N ASN A 394 19.10 25.95 -21.37
CA ASN A 394 18.27 25.92 -20.18
C ASN A 394 17.34 27.14 -20.16
N TYR A 395 16.03 26.90 -20.13
CA TYR A 395 15.01 27.94 -20.06
C TYR A 395 14.07 27.67 -18.90
N THR A 396 13.74 28.69 -18.11
CA THR A 396 12.82 28.55 -16.97
C THR A 396 11.60 29.43 -17.17
N GLN A 397 10.41 28.89 -16.91
CA GLN A 397 9.14 29.61 -16.96
C GLN A 397 8.28 29.23 -15.74
N PRO A 398 7.51 30.17 -15.16
CA PRO A 398 6.57 29.84 -14.09
C PRO A 398 5.44 28.93 -14.62
N ALA A 399 4.95 28.03 -13.78
CA ALA A 399 3.81 27.19 -14.13
C ALA A 399 2.51 28.01 -14.03
N LEU A 400 1.90 28.29 -15.18
CA LEU A 400 0.60 28.93 -15.29
C LEU A 400 -0.44 27.86 -15.60
N ASN A 401 -1.43 27.70 -14.72
CA ASN A 401 -2.42 26.62 -14.82
C ASN A 401 -1.77 25.23 -14.99
N HIS A 402 -0.73 24.95 -14.19
CA HIS A 402 0.04 23.69 -14.22
C HIS A 402 0.77 23.41 -15.55
N SER A 403 1.01 24.45 -16.34
CA SER A 403 1.69 24.34 -17.64
C SER A 403 2.64 25.51 -17.91
N ALA A 404 3.62 25.30 -18.78
CA ALA A 404 4.48 26.34 -19.30
C ALA A 404 4.79 26.09 -20.78
N HIS A 405 4.89 27.18 -21.54
CA HIS A 405 5.09 27.14 -22.99
C HIS A 405 6.38 27.89 -23.37
N PHE A 406 7.22 27.22 -24.14
CA PHE A 406 8.51 27.72 -24.62
C PHE A 406 8.42 27.89 -26.14
N LEU A 407 8.37 29.14 -26.58
CA LEU A 407 8.21 29.51 -27.98
C LEU A 407 9.57 29.56 -28.68
N PHE A 408 9.69 28.88 -29.82
CA PHE A 408 10.81 28.98 -30.74
C PHE A 408 10.32 29.60 -32.05
N PRO A 409 10.54 30.92 -32.26
CA PRO A 409 10.00 31.64 -33.40
C PRO A 409 10.58 31.22 -34.76
N ALA A 410 11.78 30.65 -34.79
CA ALA A 410 12.39 30.13 -36.01
C ALA A 410 13.24 28.90 -35.68
N ALA A 411 12.86 27.74 -36.24
CA ALA A 411 13.64 26.52 -36.09
C ALA A 411 14.99 26.62 -36.82
N GLU A 412 16.07 26.25 -36.13
CA GLU A 412 17.46 26.25 -36.63
C GLU A 412 18.13 24.94 -36.21
N HIS A 413 19.23 24.55 -36.86
CA HIS A 413 19.95 23.32 -36.47
C HIS A 413 20.49 23.35 -35.03
N THR A 414 20.68 24.53 -34.45
CA THR A 414 21.01 24.72 -33.03
C THR A 414 19.88 24.26 -32.10
N HIS A 415 18.63 24.25 -32.57
CA HIS A 415 17.46 23.75 -31.82
C HIS A 415 17.23 22.24 -32.00
N GLN A 416 18.16 21.50 -32.61
CA GLN A 416 18.10 20.05 -32.69
C GLN A 416 18.64 19.42 -31.40
N GLY A 417 17.95 18.43 -30.84
CA GLY A 417 18.42 17.73 -29.64
C GLY A 417 17.35 16.94 -28.92
N ASN A 418 17.71 16.43 -27.74
CA ASN A 418 16.79 15.79 -26.81
C ASN A 418 16.40 16.79 -25.72
N TYR A 419 15.10 17.02 -25.60
CA TYR A 419 14.49 17.95 -24.67
C TYR A 419 13.95 17.21 -23.44
N SER A 420 14.09 17.85 -22.29
CA SER A 420 13.54 17.40 -21.01
C SER A 420 12.90 18.58 -20.28
N CYS A 421 11.74 18.36 -19.67
CA CYS A 421 11.08 19.31 -18.78
C CYS A 421 11.31 18.88 -17.33
N ILE A 422 11.96 19.73 -16.53
CA ILE A 422 12.10 19.54 -15.09
C ILE A 422 11.12 20.50 -14.40
N TYR A 423 10.15 19.95 -13.69
CA TYR A 423 9.23 20.74 -12.87
C TYR A 423 9.79 20.91 -11.47
N HIS A 424 9.83 22.14 -10.97
CA HIS A 424 10.28 22.50 -9.63
C HIS A 424 9.14 23.15 -8.85
N VAL A 425 8.94 22.74 -7.61
CA VAL A 425 7.97 23.37 -6.72
C VAL A 425 8.49 23.38 -5.29
N TYR A 426 8.27 24.50 -4.59
CA TYR A 426 8.56 24.63 -3.18
C TYR A 426 7.30 24.34 -2.38
N VAL A 427 7.27 23.20 -1.68
CA VAL A 427 6.14 22.79 -0.85
C VAL A 427 6.67 22.30 0.49
N PHE A 428 5.96 22.61 1.57
CA PHE A 428 6.29 22.14 2.92
C PHE A 428 7.73 22.47 3.35
N TYR A 429 8.24 23.64 2.97
CA TYR A 429 9.60 24.11 3.24
C TYR A 429 10.72 23.37 2.49
N HIS A 430 10.37 22.61 1.45
CA HIS A 430 11.32 21.82 0.67
C HIS A 430 11.16 22.04 -0.83
N ASP A 431 12.28 21.94 -1.54
CA ASP A 431 12.33 21.96 -3.00
C ASP A 431 12.12 20.54 -3.54
N LEU A 432 11.04 20.34 -4.28
CA LEU A 432 10.74 19.10 -4.99
C LEU A 432 10.94 19.29 -6.48
N SER A 433 11.50 18.28 -7.14
CA SER A 433 11.65 18.27 -8.60
C SER A 433 11.32 16.92 -9.23
N SER A 434 10.82 16.96 -10.46
CA SER A 434 10.54 15.78 -11.30
C SER A 434 10.82 16.07 -12.77
N GLU A 435 11.31 15.06 -13.48
CA GLU A 435 11.80 15.17 -14.84
C GLU A 435 10.93 14.36 -15.82
N SER A 436 10.64 14.94 -16.98
CA SER A 436 9.87 14.27 -18.03
C SER A 436 10.70 13.19 -18.76
N PRO A 437 10.04 12.28 -19.51
CA PRO A 437 10.72 11.53 -20.55
C PRO A 437 11.39 12.46 -21.58
N LEU A 438 12.43 11.96 -22.25
CA LEU A 438 13.12 12.71 -23.30
C LEU A 438 12.28 12.83 -24.57
N LEU A 439 12.26 14.03 -25.16
CA LEU A 439 11.65 14.32 -26.44
C LEU A 439 12.73 14.69 -27.47
N SER A 440 12.92 13.84 -28.48
CA SER A 440 13.85 14.11 -29.57
C SER A 440 13.23 15.00 -30.64
N VAL A 441 13.87 16.13 -30.92
CA VAL A 441 13.47 17.08 -31.98
C VAL A 441 14.58 17.17 -33.02
N THR A 442 14.20 17.05 -34.29
CA THR A 442 15.10 17.13 -35.45
C THR A 442 14.68 18.27 -36.37
N VAL A 443 15.65 19.05 -36.85
CA VAL A 443 15.37 20.20 -37.72
C VAL A 443 15.77 19.85 -39.14
N SER A 444 14.78 19.85 -40.04
CA SER A 444 14.94 19.50 -41.44
C SER A 444 14.90 20.76 -42.30
N ASP A 445 15.80 20.90 -43.26
CA ASP A 445 15.68 21.97 -44.25
C ASP A 445 14.38 21.78 -45.06
N PRO A 446 13.66 22.87 -45.40
CA PRO A 446 12.51 22.79 -46.28
C PRO A 446 12.95 22.13 -47.59
N LYS A 447 12.20 21.14 -48.06
CA LYS A 447 12.52 20.38 -49.29
C LYS A 447 12.72 21.35 -50.45
N GLN A 448 13.98 21.60 -50.80
CA GLN A 448 14.39 22.40 -51.97
C GLN A 448 14.16 21.62 -53.29
N SER A 449 13.47 20.48 -53.25
CA SER A 449 13.39 19.54 -54.37
C SER A 449 12.32 19.88 -55.40
N ASP A 450 11.27 20.61 -55.06
CA ASP A 450 10.12 20.71 -55.98
C ASP A 450 10.27 21.87 -56.96
N VAL A 451 10.84 23.00 -56.53
CA VAL A 451 11.12 24.12 -57.43
C VAL A 451 12.20 23.76 -58.45
N VAL A 452 13.28 23.11 -58.01
CA VAL A 452 14.37 22.70 -58.91
C VAL A 452 13.90 21.61 -59.87
N LYS A 453 13.12 20.62 -59.41
CA LYS A 453 12.55 19.61 -60.31
C LYS A 453 11.59 20.23 -61.32
N VAL A 454 10.71 21.15 -60.93
CA VAL A 454 9.78 21.81 -61.85
C VAL A 454 10.53 22.66 -62.89
N VAL A 455 11.56 23.41 -62.48
CA VAL A 455 12.39 24.21 -63.40
C VAL A 455 13.18 23.31 -64.35
N VAL A 456 13.76 22.21 -63.87
CA VAL A 456 14.50 21.25 -64.72
C VAL A 456 13.55 20.53 -65.67
N ILE A 457 12.38 20.07 -65.21
CA ILE A 457 11.38 19.41 -66.06
C ILE A 457 10.86 20.35 -67.14
N THR A 458 10.60 21.61 -66.81
CA THR A 458 10.13 22.61 -67.78
C THR A 458 11.20 22.96 -68.82
N LEU A 459 12.48 23.09 -68.42
CA LEU A 459 13.59 23.31 -69.34
C LEU A 459 13.81 22.10 -70.27
N VAL A 460 13.74 20.87 -69.76
CA VAL A 460 13.87 19.65 -70.57
C VAL A 460 12.70 19.52 -71.55
N ALA A 461 11.47 19.81 -71.13
CA ALA A 461 10.30 19.79 -72.01
C ALA A 461 10.43 20.81 -73.16
N LEU A 462 10.90 22.03 -72.88
CA LEU A 462 11.16 23.05 -73.90
C LEU A 462 12.22 22.59 -74.91
N LEU A 463 13.31 21.96 -74.44
CA LEU A 463 14.38 21.47 -75.30
C LEU A 463 13.90 20.37 -76.25
N VAL A 464 13.07 19.44 -75.75
CA VAL A 464 12.45 18.38 -76.57
C VAL A 464 11.53 18.97 -77.65
N ILE A 465 10.73 19.99 -77.32
CA ILE A 465 9.87 20.66 -78.28
C ILE A 465 10.69 21.32 -79.40
N VAL A 466 11.79 22.00 -79.05
CA VAL A 466 12.69 22.62 -80.04
C VAL A 466 13.31 21.59 -80.96
N LEU A 467 13.78 20.45 -80.42
CA LEU A 467 14.34 19.36 -81.21
C LEU A 467 13.29 18.72 -82.13
N MET A 468 12.05 18.57 -81.67
CA MET A 468 10.95 18.07 -82.50
C MET A 468 10.61 19.04 -83.65
N ILE A 469 10.60 20.35 -83.39
CA ILE A 469 10.38 21.37 -84.43
C ILE A 469 11.52 21.35 -85.45
N LEU A 470 12.78 21.30 -85.01
CA LEU A 470 13.96 21.18 -85.88
C LEU A 470 13.92 19.88 -86.70
N GLY A 471 13.57 18.76 -86.07
CA GLY A 471 13.41 17.47 -86.74
C GLY A 471 12.31 17.50 -87.81
N LEU A 472 11.15 18.08 -87.50
CA LEU A 472 10.07 18.31 -88.48
C LEU A 472 10.52 19.23 -89.61
N HIS A 473 11.33 20.24 -89.31
CA HIS A 473 11.81 21.17 -90.31
C HIS A 473 12.82 20.53 -91.26
N LEU A 474 13.73 19.70 -90.72
CA LEU A 474 14.69 18.90 -91.49
C LEU A 474 13.97 17.80 -92.30
N TYR A 475 12.99 17.11 -91.71
CA TYR A 475 12.16 16.13 -92.41
C TYR A 475 11.37 16.75 -93.59
N ARG A 476 10.84 17.97 -93.41
CA ARG A 476 10.20 18.74 -94.49
C ARG A 476 11.18 19.20 -95.57
N GLN A 477 12.46 19.42 -95.24
CA GLN A 477 13.47 19.73 -96.25
C GLN A 477 13.91 18.48 -97.01
N LEU A 478 14.08 17.35 -96.33
CA LEU A 478 14.48 16.07 -96.95
C LEU A 478 13.38 15.43 -97.80
N SER A 479 12.10 15.64 -97.48
CA SER A 479 10.96 15.14 -98.28
C SER A 479 10.62 15.99 -99.51
N ARG A 480 11.35 17.10 -99.74
CA ARG A 480 11.24 17.97 -100.92
C ARG A 480 12.37 17.77 -101.94
N GLN A 481 13.29 16.85 -101.69
CA GLN A 481 14.24 16.29 -102.67
C GLN A 481 13.77 14.89 -103.05
#